data_AF-A0A3E2NVR6-F1
#
_entry.id   AF-A0A3E2NVR6-F1
#
_cell.length_a   1.000
_cell.length_b   1.000
_cell.length_c   1.000
_cell.angle_alpha   90.00
_cell.angle_beta   90.00
_cell.angle_gamma   90.00
#
_symmetry.space_group_name_H-M   'P 1'
#
loop_
_entity.id
_entity.type
_entity.pdbx_description
1 polymer ?
#
loop_
_entity_poly.entity_id
_entity_poly.type
_entity_poly.pdbx_seq_one_letter_code
_entity_poly.pdbx_strand_id
1 'polypeptide(L)'
;MRKRFRIYLFLIIAFSFLLGMPYHTLALEVTSISFIGTPGRATTDIIKIVLLVLAHLLLISLLFIKDSGKYKYYLIIFPLVFLPVYFWNAYVIYSVEPRLYSWLLPYGVAYFLAVSTYLRLANTSADND
;
A
#
# COMPACT_ATOMS: atom_id res chain seq x y z
N MET A 1 19.86 -13.55 -0.61
CA MET A 1 19.19 -12.23 -0.58
C MET A 1 17.77 -12.24 -1.15
N ARG A 2 17.47 -13.00 -2.23
CA ARG A 2 16.12 -13.09 -2.83
C ARG A 2 14.99 -13.50 -1.85
N LYS A 3 15.25 -14.42 -0.90
CA LYS A 3 14.28 -14.82 0.14
C LYS A 3 13.94 -13.68 1.11
N ARG A 4 14.94 -12.87 1.52
CA ARG A 4 14.74 -11.71 2.41
C ARG A 4 13.88 -10.64 1.74
N PHE A 5 14.17 -10.34 0.47
CA PHE A 5 13.35 -9.43 -0.33
C PHE A 5 11.87 -9.86 -0.39
N ARG A 6 11.60 -11.14 -0.64
CA ARG A 6 10.22 -11.67 -0.66
C ARG A 6 9.50 -11.52 0.68
N ILE A 7 10.20 -11.71 1.80
CA ILE A 7 9.65 -11.49 3.13
C ILE A 7 9.29 -10.02 3.32
N TYR A 8 10.17 -9.09 2.95
CA TYR A 8 9.87 -7.66 3.07
C TYR A 8 8.72 -7.22 2.14
N LEU A 9 8.65 -7.76 0.92
CA LEU A 9 7.55 -7.50 0.00
C LEU A 9 6.21 -8.00 0.57
N PHE A 10 6.20 -9.20 1.16
CA PHE A 10 5.03 -9.72 1.87
C PHE A 10 4.63 -8.86 3.06
N LEU A 11 5.60 -8.37 3.85
CA LEU A 11 5.34 -7.46 4.97
C LEU A 11 4.75 -6.12 4.50
N ILE A 12 5.25 -5.55 3.39
CA ILE A 12 4.66 -4.33 2.80
C ILE A 12 3.21 -4.58 2.41
N ILE A 13 2.89 -5.74 1.83
CA ILE A 13 1.52 -6.12 1.49
C ILE A 13 0.67 -6.22 2.74
N ALA A 14 1.09 -7.00 3.73
CA ALA A 14 0.35 -7.16 4.97
C ALA A 14 0.10 -5.81 5.67
N PHE A 15 1.12 -4.96 5.77
CA PHE A 15 0.99 -3.64 6.39
C PHE A 15 0.19 -2.65 5.53
N SER A 16 0.24 -2.72 4.20
CA SER A 16 -0.60 -1.86 3.35
C SER A 16 -2.06 -2.20 3.55
N PHE A 17 -2.40 -3.49 3.65
CA PHE A 17 -3.76 -3.94 3.94
C PHE A 17 -4.19 -3.55 5.36
N LEU A 18 -3.32 -3.65 6.37
CA LEU A 18 -3.62 -3.19 7.74
C LEU A 18 -3.83 -1.68 7.81
N LEU A 19 -3.07 -0.90 7.04
CA LEU A 19 -3.27 0.55 6.92
C LEU A 19 -4.55 0.87 6.15
N GLY A 20 -4.76 0.20 5.01
CA GLY A 20 -5.88 0.39 4.10
C GLY A 20 -7.22 -0.13 4.63
N MET A 21 -7.20 -1.05 5.59
CA MET A 21 -8.34 -1.49 6.38
C MET A 21 -8.24 -0.93 7.80
N PRO A 22 -8.54 0.36 8.03
CA PRO A 22 -8.91 0.82 9.35
C PRO A 22 -9.97 -0.13 9.93
N TYR A 23 -9.85 -0.45 11.21
CA TYR A 23 -10.87 -1.19 11.97
C TYR A 23 -12.28 -0.56 11.82
N HIS A 24 -12.33 0.75 11.50
CA HIS A 24 -13.54 1.47 11.12
C HIS A 24 -14.03 1.21 9.70
N THR A 25 -13.18 0.85 8.75
CA THR A 25 -13.53 0.56 7.35
C THR A 25 -14.20 -0.78 7.21
N LEU A 26 -13.93 -1.78 8.05
CA LEU A 26 -14.69 -3.05 8.07
C LEU A 26 -16.10 -2.84 8.66
N ALA A 27 -16.22 -2.03 9.71
CA ALA A 27 -17.52 -1.57 10.23
C ALA A 27 -18.25 -0.67 9.21
N LEU A 28 -17.52 0.18 8.50
CA LEU A 28 -18.02 0.98 7.40
C LEU A 28 -18.30 0.14 6.16
N GLU A 29 -17.65 -0.99 5.89
CA GLU A 29 -17.80 -1.84 4.69
C GLU A 29 -18.99 -2.78 4.83
N VAL A 30 -19.16 -3.38 6.02
CA VAL A 30 -20.36 -4.13 6.38
C VAL A 30 -21.58 -3.21 6.42
N THR A 31 -21.41 -1.94 6.76
CA THR A 31 -22.46 -0.92 6.52
C THR A 31 -22.44 -0.38 5.07
N SER A 32 -21.31 -0.38 4.34
CA SER A 32 -21.13 0.19 2.97
C SER A 32 -21.96 -0.54 1.94
N ILE A 33 -22.10 -1.86 2.09
CA ILE A 33 -22.96 -2.66 1.21
C ILE A 33 -24.44 -2.24 1.36
N SER A 34 -24.86 -1.78 2.55
CA SER A 34 -26.16 -1.12 2.76
C SER A 34 -26.18 0.38 2.36
N PHE A 35 -25.01 0.97 2.14
CA PHE A 35 -24.74 2.41 1.96
C PHE A 35 -24.61 2.83 0.49
N ILE A 36 -24.30 1.89 -0.42
CA ILE A 36 -24.26 2.10 -1.88
C ILE A 36 -25.65 2.47 -2.44
N GLY A 37 -26.74 2.22 -1.69
CA GLY A 37 -28.10 2.61 -2.05
C GLY A 37 -28.60 3.95 -1.48
N THR A 38 -27.81 4.68 -0.69
CA THR A 38 -28.28 5.90 -0.01
C THR A 38 -28.08 7.15 -0.89
N PRO A 39 -29.16 7.83 -1.36
CA PRO A 39 -29.03 9.03 -2.17
C PRO A 39 -28.46 10.18 -1.31
N GLY A 40 -27.44 10.87 -1.84
CA GLY A 40 -26.84 12.05 -1.20
C GLY A 40 -25.39 11.90 -0.71
N ARG A 41 -24.72 10.76 -0.94
CA ARG A 41 -23.28 10.64 -0.65
C ARG A 41 -22.40 11.07 -1.82
N ALA A 42 -21.29 11.73 -1.49
CA ALA A 42 -20.39 12.36 -2.43
C ALA A 42 -19.59 11.32 -3.23
N THR A 43 -19.64 11.43 -4.56
CA THR A 43 -18.84 10.67 -5.55
C THR A 43 -17.36 10.53 -5.16
N THR A 44 -16.84 11.47 -4.37
CA THR A 44 -15.48 11.49 -3.83
C THR A 44 -15.13 10.26 -2.99
N ASP A 45 -16.04 9.72 -2.19
CA ASP A 45 -15.72 8.57 -1.30
C ASP A 45 -15.62 7.26 -2.09
N ILE A 46 -16.45 7.10 -3.13
CA ILE A 46 -16.36 5.96 -4.06
C ILE A 46 -15.01 5.99 -4.78
N ILE A 47 -14.57 7.17 -5.25
CA ILE A 47 -13.28 7.33 -5.92
C ILE A 47 -12.11 6.93 -5.00
N LYS A 48 -12.14 7.33 -3.73
CA LYS A 48 -11.11 6.96 -2.74
C LYS A 48 -11.00 5.45 -2.58
N ILE A 49 -12.13 4.77 -2.41
CA ILE A 49 -12.17 3.32 -2.23
C ILE A 49 -11.64 2.62 -3.48
N VAL A 50 -12.08 3.02 -4.68
CA VAL A 50 -11.61 2.44 -5.96
C VAL A 50 -10.09 2.62 -6.11
N LEU A 51 -9.57 3.81 -5.84
CA LEU A 51 -8.12 4.08 -5.91
C LEU A 51 -7.34 3.23 -4.89
N LEU A 52 -7.88 3.07 -3.68
CA LEU A 52 -7.25 2.25 -2.64
C LEU A 52 -7.21 0.77 -3.06
N VAL A 53 -8.31 0.23 -3.59
CA VAL A 53 -8.38 -1.14 -4.10
C VAL A 53 -7.40 -1.34 -5.25
N LEU A 54 -7.36 -0.42 -6.22
CA LEU A 54 -6.41 -0.47 -7.33
C LEU A 54 -4.96 -0.46 -6.85
N ALA A 55 -4.63 0.34 -5.83
CA ALA A 55 -3.29 0.36 -5.23
C ALA A 55 -2.91 -0.99 -4.61
N HIS A 56 -3.84 -1.65 -3.90
CA HIS A 56 -3.60 -2.99 -3.35
C HIS A 56 -3.44 -4.06 -4.43
N LEU A 57 -4.26 -4.02 -5.49
CA LEU A 57 -4.12 -4.92 -6.63
C LEU A 57 -2.77 -4.74 -7.34
N LEU A 58 -2.32 -3.50 -7.49
CA LEU A 58 -1.02 -3.18 -8.06
C LEU A 58 0.12 -3.71 -7.18
N LEU A 59 -0.01 -3.62 -5.85
CA LEU A 59 0.95 -4.21 -4.93
C LEU A 59 0.98 -5.74 -4.97
N ILE A 60 -0.18 -6.39 -5.11
CA ILE A 60 -0.26 -7.85 -5.27
C ILE A 60 0.38 -8.25 -6.61
N SER A 61 0.16 -7.49 -7.68
CA SER A 61 0.75 -7.76 -9.00
C SER A 61 2.28 -7.74 -8.99
N LEU A 62 2.91 -6.96 -8.08
CA LEU A 62 4.36 -6.97 -7.84
C LEU A 62 4.88 -8.33 -7.34
N LEU A 63 4.04 -9.24 -6.81
CA LEU A 63 4.49 -10.61 -6.52
C LEU A 63 4.73 -11.43 -7.79
N PHE A 64 4.05 -11.09 -8.89
CA PHE A 64 4.02 -11.88 -10.12
C PHE A 64 4.90 -11.30 -11.23
N ILE A 65 5.17 -9.99 -11.25
CA ILE A 65 5.89 -9.30 -12.34
C ILE A 65 7.40 -9.15 -12.05
N LYS A 66 7.96 -10.00 -11.17
CA LYS A 66 9.33 -9.90 -10.63
C LYS A 66 10.45 -9.88 -11.69
N ASP A 67 10.22 -10.47 -12.86
CA ASP A 67 11.23 -10.66 -13.90
C ASP A 67 11.19 -9.55 -14.98
N SER A 68 10.28 -8.57 -14.84
CA SER A 68 10.20 -7.44 -15.77
C SER A 68 11.26 -6.38 -15.42
N GLY A 69 11.97 -5.85 -16.42
CA GLY A 69 12.85 -4.68 -16.23
C GLY A 69 12.13 -3.42 -15.69
N LYS A 70 10.79 -3.41 -15.73
CA LYS A 70 9.96 -2.33 -15.17
C LYS A 70 9.74 -2.46 -13.65
N TYR A 71 10.12 -3.58 -13.05
CA TYR A 71 9.86 -3.88 -11.64
C TYR A 71 10.35 -2.80 -10.67
N LYS A 72 11.54 -2.24 -10.94
CA LYS A 72 12.10 -1.14 -10.13
C LYS A 72 11.19 0.09 -10.08
N TYR A 73 10.53 0.42 -11.19
CA TYR A 73 9.67 1.59 -11.27
C TYR A 73 8.38 1.34 -10.50
N TYR A 74 7.79 0.16 -10.61
CA TYR A 74 6.60 -0.20 -9.85
C TYR A 74 6.84 -0.20 -8.34
N LEU A 75 8.01 -0.67 -7.90
CA LEU A 75 8.39 -0.66 -6.48
C LEU A 75 8.42 0.78 -5.91
N ILE A 76 8.89 1.75 -6.69
CA ILE A 76 9.01 3.16 -6.28
C ILE A 76 7.70 3.94 -6.46
N ILE A 77 6.96 3.69 -7.56
CA ILE A 77 5.71 4.38 -7.86
C ILE A 77 4.60 3.97 -6.89
N PHE A 78 4.58 2.70 -6.46
CA PHE A 78 3.56 2.19 -5.56
C PHE A 78 3.31 3.06 -4.31
N PRO A 79 4.30 3.33 -3.43
CA PRO A 79 4.07 4.16 -2.24
C PRO A 79 3.73 5.61 -2.59
N LEU A 80 4.23 6.14 -3.72
CA LEU A 80 3.92 7.50 -4.18
C LEU A 80 2.44 7.64 -4.57
N VAL A 81 1.79 6.55 -4.97
CA VAL A 81 0.34 6.54 -5.24
C VAL A 81 -0.44 6.14 -4.00
N PHE A 82 0.01 5.12 -3.28
CA PHE A 82 -0.69 4.57 -2.11
C PHE A 82 -0.75 5.56 -0.94
N LEU A 83 0.38 6.17 -0.55
CA LEU A 83 0.43 7.02 0.64
C LEU A 83 -0.44 8.27 0.52
N PRO A 84 -0.45 9.03 -0.60
CA PRO A 84 -1.35 10.17 -0.74
C PRO A 84 -2.82 9.78 -0.72
N VAL A 85 -3.20 8.69 -1.39
CA VAL A 85 -4.59 8.18 -1.37
C VAL A 85 -4.97 7.74 0.04
N TYR A 86 -4.05 7.09 0.75
CA TYR A 86 -4.24 6.68 2.14
C TYR A 86 -4.43 7.88 3.07
N PHE A 87 -3.53 8.87 3.01
CA PHE A 87 -3.64 10.09 3.81
C PHE A 87 -4.90 10.86 3.48
N TRP A 88 -5.27 10.97 2.20
CA TRP A 88 -6.51 11.61 1.78
C TRP A 88 -7.75 10.91 2.35
N ASN A 89 -7.73 9.57 2.44
CA ASN A 89 -8.80 8.79 3.02
C ASN A 89 -8.86 8.89 4.55
N ALA A 90 -7.70 8.94 5.22
CA ALA A 90 -7.57 8.93 6.68
C ALA A 90 -7.35 10.32 7.30
N TYR A 91 -7.37 11.40 6.51
CA TYR A 91 -6.98 12.75 6.94
C TYR A 91 -7.75 13.23 8.17
N VAL A 92 -9.08 13.09 8.14
CA VAL A 92 -9.96 13.50 9.25
C VAL A 92 -9.64 12.70 10.51
N ILE A 93 -9.43 11.39 10.38
CA ILE A 93 -9.12 10.49 11.50
C ILE A 93 -7.78 10.88 12.13
N TYR A 94 -6.75 11.13 11.31
CA TYR A 94 -5.44 11.53 11.81
C TYR A 94 -5.40 12.92 12.44
N SER A 95 -6.27 13.82 11.98
CA SER A 95 -6.41 15.15 12.58
C SER A 95 -7.02 15.07 13.99
N VAL A 96 -7.86 14.07 14.25
CA VAL A 96 -8.49 13.82 15.56
C VAL A 96 -7.59 12.96 16.46
N GLU A 97 -6.91 11.96 15.90
CA GLU A 97 -6.03 11.05 16.62
C GLU A 97 -4.62 10.95 15.98
N PRO A 98 -3.73 11.92 16.22
CA PRO A 98 -2.40 11.97 15.62
C PRO A 98 -1.51 10.77 16.01
N ARG A 99 -1.76 10.16 17.18
CA ARG A 99 -1.06 8.94 17.60
C ARG A 99 -1.12 7.82 16.56
N LEU A 100 -2.16 7.81 15.72
CA LEU A 100 -2.32 6.78 14.71
C LEU A 100 -1.25 6.86 13.60
N TYR A 101 -0.54 7.99 13.45
CA TYR A 101 0.58 8.08 12.50
C TYR A 101 1.69 7.07 12.80
N SER A 102 1.82 6.59 14.04
CA SER A 102 2.82 5.56 14.38
C SER A 102 2.57 4.23 13.65
N TRP A 103 1.34 3.97 13.21
CA TRP A 103 1.00 2.77 12.42
C TRP A 103 1.63 2.77 11.02
N LEU A 104 2.08 3.93 10.53
CA LEU A 104 2.85 4.01 9.30
C LEU A 104 4.30 3.54 9.46
N LEU A 105 4.84 3.52 10.67
CA LEU A 105 6.23 3.14 10.91
C LEU A 105 6.53 1.70 10.47
N PRO A 106 5.75 0.67 10.84
CA PRO A 106 5.96 -0.69 10.35
C PRO A 106 5.96 -0.79 8.82
N TYR A 107 5.06 -0.07 8.15
CA TYR A 107 5.00 -0.02 6.68
C TYR A 107 6.24 0.66 6.09
N GLY A 108 6.62 1.83 6.60
CA GLY A 108 7.79 2.58 6.13
C GLY A 108 9.10 1.80 6.29
N VAL A 109 9.26 1.12 7.43
CA VAL A 109 10.43 0.26 7.70
C VAL A 109 10.45 -0.94 6.74
N ALA A 110 9.33 -1.65 6.58
CA ALA A 110 9.25 -2.78 5.65
C ALA A 110 9.54 -2.35 4.21
N TYR A 111 9.00 -1.19 3.79
CA TYR A 111 9.25 -0.59 2.49
C TYR A 111 10.73 -0.26 2.27
N PHE A 112 11.33 0.46 3.21
CA PHE A 112 12.74 0.82 3.14
C PHE A 112 13.65 -0.41 3.04
N LEU A 113 13.36 -1.45 3.83
CA LEU A 113 14.12 -2.71 3.79
C LEU A 113 13.96 -3.46 2.47
N ALA A 114 12.76 -3.47 1.88
CA ALA A 114 12.54 -4.10 0.58
C ALA A 114 13.29 -3.38 -0.54
N VAL A 115 13.20 -2.05 -0.61
CA VAL A 115 13.90 -1.23 -1.62
C VAL A 115 15.41 -1.39 -1.47
N SER A 116 15.94 -1.25 -0.25
CA SER A 116 17.38 -1.40 0.02
C SER A 116 17.90 -2.78 -0.38
N THR A 117 17.13 -3.83 -0.09
CA THR A 117 17.49 -5.20 -0.46
C THR A 117 17.42 -5.42 -1.97
N TYR A 118 16.43 -4.82 -2.64
CA TYR A 118 16.28 -4.88 -4.09
C TYR A 118 17.43 -4.19 -4.82
N LEU A 119 17.80 -2.97 -4.40
CA LEU A 119 18.91 -2.22 -4.99
C LEU A 119 20.25 -2.98 -4.84
N ARG A 120 20.49 -3.58 -3.67
CA ARG A 120 21.67 -4.45 -3.48
C ARG A 120 21.65 -5.66 -4.43
N LEU A 121 20.50 -6.32 -4.57
CA LEU A 121 20.34 -7.43 -5.50
C LEU A 121 20.62 -7.04 -6.96
N ALA A 122 20.11 -5.88 -7.39
CA ALA A 122 20.27 -5.38 -8.75
C ALA A 122 21.74 -5.05 -9.08
N ASN A 123 22.46 -4.43 -8.13
CA ASN A 123 23.87 -4.10 -8.32
C ASN A 123 24.76 -5.36 -8.36
N THR A 124 24.50 -6.36 -7.51
CA THR A 124 25.27 -7.62 -7.53
C THR A 124 25.06 -8.43 -8.80
N SER A 125 23.90 -8.32 -9.47
CA SER A 125 23.70 -8.94 -10.78
C SER A 125 24.42 -8.22 -11.91
N ALA A 126 24.65 -6.91 -11.80
CA ALA A 126 25.33 -6.13 -12.84
C ALA A 126 26.86 -6.30 -12.86
N ASP A 127 27.47 -6.69 -11.73
CA ASP A 127 28.92 -6.98 -11.63
C ASP A 127 29.32 -8.38 -12.13
N ASN A 128 28.35 -9.24 -12.49
CA ASN A 128 28.59 -10.61 -12.95
C ASN A 128 28.34 -10.81 -14.46
N ASP A 129 28.07 -9.72 -15.18
CA ASP A 129 27.94 -9.66 -16.65
C ASP A 129 29.10 -8.84 -17.24
#